data_AF-A0A959BH22-F1
#
_entry.id   AF-A0A959BH22-F1
#
_cell.length_a   1.000
_cell.length_b   1.000
_cell.length_c   1.000
_cell.angle_alpha   90.00
_cell.angle_beta   90.00
_cell.angle_gamma   90.00
#
_symmetry.space_group_name_H-M   'P 1'
#
loop_
_entity.id
_entity.type
_entity.pdbx_description
1 polymer ?
#
loop_
_entity_poly.entity_id
_entity_poly.type
_entity_poly.pdbx_seq_one_letter_code
_entity_poly.pdbx_strand_id
1 'polypeptide(L)' 'MEDQRTLLRDHPLKPMLDSLDDPRNQELTLYPLAEIFFLAIIGALCGCDELTVVSAFGQEKLPWFRHYYPFKHGI' A
#
# COMPACT_ATOMS: atom_id res chain seq x y z
N MET A 1 16.10 -24.98 10.53
CA MET A 1 15.02 -24.75 9.56
C MET A 1 14.46 -23.37 9.85
N GLU A 2 15.03 -22.35 9.22
CA GLU A 2 14.47 -21.00 9.29
C GLU A 2 13.07 -21.01 8.68
N ASP A 3 12.12 -20.48 9.45
CA ASP A 3 10.73 -20.30 9.04
C ASP A 3 10.68 -19.28 7.88
N GLN A 4 10.35 -19.76 6.67
CA GLN A 4 10.23 -18.91 5.48
C GLN A 4 9.22 -17.75 5.67
N ARG A 5 8.28 -17.85 6.63
CA ARG A 5 7.31 -16.80 6.92
C ARG A 5 7.94 -15.63 7.68
N THR A 6 9.07 -15.85 8.35
CA THR A 6 9.82 -14.80 9.04
C THR A 6 10.72 -14.03 8.05
N LEU A 7 11.31 -14.70 7.06
CA LEU A 7 12.12 -14.08 6.01
C LEU A 7 11.32 -13.19 5.05
N LEU A 8 10.02 -13.44 4.88
CA LEU A 8 9.12 -12.60 4.07
C LEU A 8 8.61 -11.36 4.83
N ARG A 9 8.89 -11.21 6.14
CA ARG A 9 8.41 -10.05 6.92
C ARG A 9 9.24 -8.80 6.68
N ASP A 10 10.50 -8.95 6.29
CA ASP A 10 11.35 -7.84 5.89
C ASP A 10 11.05 -7.49 4.42
N HIS A 11 9.81 -7.05 4.17
CA HIS A 11 9.41 -6.58 2.85
C HIS A 11 10.15 -5.27 2.56
N PRO A 12 11.05 -5.20 1.57
CA PRO A 12 11.85 -4.00 1.30
C PRO A 12 11.00 -2.80 0.88
N LEU A 13 9.76 -3.05 0.42
CA LEU A 13 8.87 -2.01 -0.08
C LEU A 13 8.36 -1.08 1.01
N LYS A 14 7.99 -1.60 2.19
CA LYS A 14 7.45 -0.79 3.28
C LYS A 14 8.43 0.29 3.77
N PRO A 15 9.67 -0.03 4.20
CA PRO A 15 10.60 0.98 4.65
C PRO A 15 11.01 1.96 3.54
N MET A 16 11.06 1.51 2.28
CA MET A 16 11.30 2.39 1.14
C MET A 16 10.19 3.42 0.99
N LEU A 17 8.92 3.00 1.01
CA LEU A 17 7.77 3.91 0.88
C LEU A 17 7.63 4.84 2.10
N ASP A 18 7.90 4.34 3.31
CA ASP A 18 7.85 5.14 4.54
C ASP A 18 8.95 6.20 4.60
N SER A 19 10.06 6.01 3.87
CA SER A 19 11.17 6.98 3.79
C SER A 19 10.94 8.13 2.79
N LEU A 20 9.86 8.08 2.00
CA LEU A 20 9.54 9.13 1.05
C LEU A 20 8.97 10.34 1.78
N ASP A 21 9.61 11.50 1.60
CA ASP A 21 9.04 12.76 2.06
C ASP A 21 7.71 13.03 1.33
N ASP A 22 6.67 13.36 2.08
CA ASP A 22 5.37 13.72 1.53
C ASP A 22 5.24 15.26 1.48
N PRO A 23 5.42 15.90 0.30
CA PRO A 23 5.40 17.35 0.17
C PRO A 23 3.98 17.94 0.26
N ARG A 24 2.95 17.09 0.34
CA ARG A 24 1.54 17.53 0.40
C ARG A 24 1.26 18.14 1.77
N ASN A 25 0.30 19.06 1.80
CA ASN A 25 -0.18 19.60 3.07
C ASN A 25 -0.87 18.49 3.88
N GLN A 26 -0.27 18.11 5.00
CA GLN A 26 -0.73 17.03 5.86
C GLN A 26 -2.12 17.29 6.46
N GLU A 27 -2.51 18.55 6.65
CA GLU A 27 -3.85 18.91 7.16
C GLU A 27 -4.95 18.75 6.09
N LEU A 28 -4.58 18.74 4.81
CA LEU A 28 -5.48 18.58 3.68
C LEU A 28 -5.40 17.18 3.05
N THR A 29 -4.62 16.29 3.66
CA THR A 29 -4.35 14.95 3.13
C THR A 29 -5.07 13.91 3.97
N LEU A 30 -6.03 13.22 3.36
CA LEU A 30 -6.77 12.13 4.01
C LEU A 30 -6.02 10.79 3.98
N TYR A 31 -5.26 10.55 2.90
CA TYR A 31 -4.58 9.28 2.63
C TYR A 31 -3.05 9.48 2.66
N PRO A 32 -2.33 8.79 3.56
CA PRO A 32 -0.87 8.83 3.61
C PRO A 32 -0.25 8.41 2.27
N LEU A 33 0.85 9.04 1.87
CA LEU A 33 1.47 8.82 0.56
C LEU A 33 1.91 7.36 0.37
N ALA A 34 2.46 6.77 1.42
CA ALA A 34 2.88 5.37 1.43
C ALA A 34 1.71 4.40 1.16
N GLU A 35 0.51 4.67 1.70
CA GLU A 35 -0.67 3.83 1.46
C GLU A 35 -1.11 3.89 -0.02
N ILE A 36 -1.12 5.09 -0.61
CA ILE A 36 -1.48 5.29 -2.02
C ILE A 36 -0.48 4.60 -2.94
N PHE A 37 0.83 4.78 -2.71
CA PHE A 37 1.85 4.13 -3.53
C PHE A 37 1.86 2.62 -3.37
N PHE A 38 1.68 2.12 -2.14
CA PHE A 38 1.59 0.69 -1.91
C PHE A 38 0.43 0.09 -2.71
N LEU A 39 -0.76 0.68 -2.65
CA LEU A 39 -1.91 0.25 -3.44
C LEU A 39 -1.62 0.30 -4.95
N ALA A 40 -1.09 1.42 -5.45
CA ALA A 40 -0.85 1.60 -6.89
C ALA A 40 0.19 0.61 -7.43
N ILE A 41 1.28 0.37 -6.70
CA ILE A 41 2.33 -0.58 -7.09
C ILE A 41 1.77 -2.01 -7.12
N ILE A 42 1.07 -2.43 -6.07
CA ILE A 42 0.48 -3.77 -6.02
C ILE A 42 -0.58 -3.93 -7.12
N GLY A 43 -1.43 -2.92 -7.34
CA GLY A 43 -2.41 -2.90 -8.41
C GLY A 43 -1.77 -3.07 -9.79
N ALA A 44 -0.71 -2.30 -10.09
CA ALA A 44 0.02 -2.40 -11.35
C ALA A 44 0.67 -3.79 -11.54
N LEU A 45 1.25 -4.38 -10.49
CA LEU A 45 1.80 -5.74 -10.53
C LEU A 45 0.71 -6.80 -10.77
N CYS A 46 -0.51 -6.55 -10.29
CA CYS A 46 -1.68 -7.40 -10.54
C CYS A 46 -2.36 -7.13 -11.89
N GLY A 47 -1.80 -6.26 -12.73
CA GLY A 47 -2.32 -5.96 -14.06
C GLY A 47 -3.49 -4.97 -14.06
N CYS A 48 -3.70 -4.20 -12.99
CA CYS A 48 -4.61 -3.06 -13.01
C CYS A 48 -3.98 -1.93 -13.83
N ASP A 49 -4.55 -1.62 -14.97
CA ASP A 49 -4.08 -0.64 -15.95
C ASP A 49 -4.72 0.75 -15.80
N GLU A 50 -5.81 0.84 -15.04
CA GLU A 50 -6.50 2.09 -14.73
C GLU A 50 -6.60 2.34 -13.22
N LEU A 51 -6.60 3.60 -12.79
CA LEU A 51 -6.75 3.96 -11.37
C LEU A 51 -8.11 3.55 -10.80
N THR A 52 -9.16 3.54 -11.61
CA THR A 52 -10.50 3.04 -11.27
C THR A 52 -10.46 1.54 -10.95
N VAL A 53 -9.72 0.76 -11.76
CA VAL A 53 -9.51 -0.68 -11.56
C VAL A 53 -8.64 -0.92 -10.32
N VAL A 54 -7.58 -0.13 -10.11
CA VAL A 54 -6.78 -0.17 -8.88
C VAL A 54 -7.63 0.10 -7.64
N SER A 55 -8.52 1.09 -7.67
CA SER A 55 -9.42 1.41 -6.56
C SER A 55 -10.38 0.24 -6.28
N ALA A 56 -11.01 -0.32 -7.32
CA ALA A 56 -11.90 -1.47 -7.19
C ALA A 56 -11.16 -2.70 -6.61
N PHE A 57 -9.96 -2.99 -7.10
CA PHE A 57 -9.09 -4.03 -6.58
C PHE A 57 -8.72 -3.80 -5.12
N GLY A 58 -8.33 -2.56 -4.77
CA GLY A 58 -8.03 -2.15 -3.41
C GLY A 58 -9.20 -2.39 -2.46
N GLN A 59 -10.41 -2.02 -2.88
CA GLN A 59 -11.63 -2.21 -2.10
C GLN A 59 -11.90 -3.70 -1.87
N GLU A 60 -11.78 -4.53 -2.92
CA GLU A 60 -11.97 -5.98 -2.82
C GLU A 60 -10.92 -6.64 -1.90
N LYS A 61 -9.67 -6.18 -1.97
CA LYS A 61 -8.54 -6.74 -1.21
C LYS A 61 -8.18 -5.95 0.05
N LEU A 62 -9.04 -5.04 0.51
CA LEU A 62 -8.76 -4.18 1.66
C LEU A 62 -8.33 -4.95 2.93
N PRO A 63 -8.92 -6.12 3.27
CA PRO A 63 -8.45 -6.92 4.40
C PRO A 63 -6.98 -7.35 4.26
N TRP A 64 -6.54 -7.66 3.04
CA TRP A 64 -5.16 -8.05 2.76
C TRP A 64 -4.21 -6.85 2.87
N PHE A 65 -4.59 -5.71 2.30
CA PHE A 65 -3.84 -4.46 2.40
C PHE A 65 -3.63 -4.01 3.85
N ARG A 66 -4.61 -4.27 4.72
CA ARG A 66 -4.56 -3.95 6.15
C ARG A 66 -3.52 -4.74 6.97
N HIS A 67 -2.93 -5.78 6.39
CA HIS A 67 -1.78 -6.45 7.00
C HIS A 67 -0.48 -5.64 6.88
N TYR A 68 -0.42 -4.66 5.96
CA TYR A 68 0.78 -3.87 5.67
C TYR A 68 0.67 -2.42 6.11
N TYR A 69 -0.49 -1.79 5.88
CA TYR A 69 -0.77 -0.41 6.29
C TYR A 69 -2.19 -0.28 6.87
N PRO A 70 -2.48 0.73 7.71
CA PRO A 70 -3.79 0.87 8.35
C PRO A 70 -5.00 1.04 7.39
N PHE A 71 -4.86 1.82 6.32
CA PHE A 71 -5.98 2.19 5.42
C PHE A 71 -7.22 2.65 6.22
N LYS A 72 -7.01 3.66 7.09
CA LYS A 72 -8.02 4.13 8.06
C LYS A 72 -9.30 4.62 7.40
N HIS A 73 -9.18 5.23 6.21
CA HIS A 73 -10.29 5.81 5.46
C HIS A 73 -10.79 4.91 4.32
N GLY A 74 -10.28 3.67 4.21
CA GLY A 74 -10.57 2.78 3.09
C GLY A 74 -9.66 3.05 1.90
N ILE A 75 -10.21 2.93 0.68
CA ILE A 75 -9.56 3.20 -0.61
C ILE A 75 -10.25 4.37 -1.30
#